data_AF-I4YCW9-F1
#
_entry.id   AF-I4YCW9-F1
#
_cell.length_a   1.000
_cell.length_b   1.000
_cell.length_c   1.000
_cell.angle_alpha   90.00
_cell.angle_beta   90.00
_cell.angle_gamma   90.00
#
_symmetry.space_group_name_H-M   'P 1'
#
loop_
_entity.id
_entity.type
_entity.pdbx_description
1 polymer ?
#
loop_
_entity_poly.entity_id
_entity_poly.type
_entity_poly.pdbx_seq_one_letter_code
_entity_poly.pdbx_strand_id
1 'polypeptide(L)'
;MVEKFAVPEISIKDLLNAIPADCFKRSSFKSSLYVVQDVILSYLLIKGSFYIPVLSQTDNHYLSLAISSSLWALFWFAQGLVWTGIWVIAHECGHQAYSTSKTVNNTVGFVLHSFLLVPYHSWRISHGKHHAATGHMSRDQVFVPKTRSQRKGPKIDYEDADEKVLAGVDVPEHEQLKVSELLEDAPLATFVNVLLQQLLGWPMYLIRNASGQRHYPRGTNHFNPSAIIFDARHFGQIVLSDLGVGLMLGALYYWGKQRGFAEVVNYYVIPYLWVNNWLVCITFLQHTDPSLPHYREGMWNFQRGALCTIDRTFMGPIGKHILHGICETHVAHHISSKIPHYNAWKATDALKAYLGPHYHYCGDNVIVSLFKNYRNCVFVEDKGDIVFYKDARGRASRVADTKPNQGFSDSGIEVQ
;
A
#
# COMPACT_ATOMS: atom_id res chain seq x y z
N MET A 1 19.80 23.34 0.93
CA MET A 1 20.33 22.38 1.91
C MET A 1 19.43 21.17 1.92
N VAL A 2 20.00 19.98 1.70
CA VAL A 2 19.27 18.70 1.78
C VAL A 2 19.03 18.36 3.25
N GLU A 3 17.85 17.83 3.57
CA GLU A 3 17.49 17.50 4.94
C GLU A 3 18.33 16.31 5.45
N LYS A 4 18.80 16.39 6.69
CA LYS A 4 19.51 15.29 7.35
C LYS A 4 18.53 14.34 8.07
N PHE A 5 18.77 13.05 7.95
CA PHE A 5 18.02 12.00 8.63
C PHE A 5 18.81 11.48 9.83
N ALA A 6 18.32 11.78 11.02
CA ALA A 6 18.79 11.13 12.25
C ALA A 6 18.17 9.73 12.34
N VAL A 7 19.01 8.72 12.49
CA VAL A 7 18.57 7.34 12.64
C VAL A 7 17.85 7.19 13.98
N PRO A 8 16.59 6.70 14.01
CA PRO A 8 15.89 6.52 15.27
C PRO A 8 16.57 5.39 16.08
N GLU A 9 16.97 5.75 17.30
CA GLU A 9 17.48 4.84 18.35
C GLU A 9 16.39 4.57 19.39
N ILE A 10 15.19 4.24 18.90
CA ILE A 10 14.00 3.98 19.71
C ILE A 10 13.82 2.46 19.78
N SER A 11 13.41 1.91 20.92
CA SER A 11 13.04 0.48 21.01
C SER A 11 11.57 0.26 20.65
N ILE A 12 11.21 -0.95 20.20
CA ILE A 12 9.79 -1.27 19.98
C ILE A 12 8.97 -1.17 21.27
N LYS A 13 9.59 -1.49 22.41
CA LYS A 13 8.95 -1.36 23.74
C LYS A 13 8.55 0.08 24.03
N ASP A 14 9.42 1.04 23.71
CA ASP A 14 9.11 2.46 23.95
C ASP A 14 7.97 2.94 23.06
N LEU A 15 7.96 2.54 21.78
CA LEU A 15 6.85 2.83 20.86
C LEU A 15 5.51 2.28 21.37
N LEU A 16 5.51 1.02 21.84
CA LEU A 16 4.30 0.39 22.37
C LEU A 16 3.85 1.02 23.69
N ASN A 17 4.78 1.43 24.56
CA ASN A 17 4.48 2.11 25.82
C ASN A 17 3.90 3.51 25.62
N ALA A 18 4.24 4.18 24.52
CA ALA A 18 3.64 5.47 24.16
C ALA A 18 2.15 5.34 23.80
N ILE A 19 1.70 4.15 23.37
CA ILE A 19 0.31 3.93 22.94
C ILE A 19 -0.58 3.63 24.16
N PRO A 20 -1.71 4.34 24.32
CA PRO A 20 -2.67 4.05 25.40
C PRO A 20 -3.17 2.60 25.37
N ALA A 21 -3.20 1.94 26.54
CA ALA A 21 -3.53 0.52 26.64
C ALA A 21 -4.94 0.15 26.12
N ASP A 22 -5.89 1.08 26.17
CA ASP A 22 -7.24 0.88 25.65
C ASP A 22 -7.29 0.80 24.12
N CYS A 23 -6.27 1.31 23.41
CA CYS A 23 -6.18 1.19 21.96
C CYS A 23 -6.10 -0.27 21.50
N PHE A 24 -5.54 -1.17 22.31
CA PHE A 24 -5.39 -2.59 22.00
C PHE A 24 -6.68 -3.41 22.20
N LYS A 25 -7.76 -2.78 22.69
CA LYS A 25 -9.05 -3.47 22.89
C LYS A 25 -9.76 -3.68 21.55
N ARG A 26 -9.75 -4.94 21.10
CA ARG A 26 -10.43 -5.42 19.89
C ARG A 26 -11.85 -5.86 20.22
N SER A 27 -12.82 -5.39 19.43
CA SER A 27 -14.24 -5.70 19.56
C SER A 27 -14.82 -6.12 18.22
N SER A 28 -15.20 -7.40 18.12
CA SER A 28 -15.88 -7.94 16.93
C SER A 28 -17.17 -7.20 16.62
N PHE A 29 -17.92 -6.81 17.66
CA PHE A 29 -19.15 -6.04 17.49
C PHE A 29 -18.87 -4.69 16.82
N LYS A 30 -17.92 -3.90 17.35
CA LYS A 30 -17.56 -2.62 16.75
C LYS A 30 -17.07 -2.78 15.32
N SER A 31 -16.14 -3.71 15.05
CA SER A 31 -15.65 -3.95 13.70
C SER A 31 -16.77 -4.41 12.74
N SER A 32 -17.74 -5.18 13.23
CA SER A 32 -18.91 -5.59 12.44
C SER A 32 -19.79 -4.41 12.04
N LEU A 33 -19.92 -3.37 12.88
CA LEU A 33 -20.70 -2.18 12.54
C LEU A 33 -20.13 -1.44 11.32
N TYR A 34 -18.80 -1.43 11.15
CA TYR A 34 -18.17 -0.85 9.96
C TYR A 34 -18.41 -1.69 8.70
N VAL A 35 -18.45 -3.02 8.81
CA VAL A 35 -18.87 -3.89 7.69
C VAL A 35 -20.31 -3.59 7.29
N VAL A 36 -21.21 -3.48 8.28
CA VAL A 36 -22.61 -3.14 8.05
C VAL A 36 -22.74 -1.77 7.41
N GLN A 37 -21.98 -0.77 7.88
CA GLN A 37 -21.93 0.56 7.27
C GLN A 37 -21.57 0.47 5.79
N ASP A 38 -20.48 -0.21 5.45
CA ASP A 38 -20.01 -0.29 4.07
C ASP A 38 -20.98 -1.06 3.16
N VAL A 39 -21.62 -2.11 3.68
CA VAL A 39 -22.66 -2.86 2.96
C VAL A 39 -23.90 -1.98 2.71
N ILE A 40 -24.33 -1.20 3.72
CA ILE A 40 -25.46 -0.26 3.56
C ILE A 40 -25.10 0.81 2.53
N LEU A 41 -23.93 1.43 2.61
CA LEU A 41 -23.48 2.44 1.65
C LEU A 41 -23.41 1.86 0.23
N SER A 42 -22.85 0.67 0.08
CA SER A 42 -22.82 -0.04 -1.21
C SER A 42 -24.22 -0.30 -1.75
N TYR A 43 -25.13 -0.77 -0.90
CA TYR A 43 -26.52 -1.02 -1.31
C TYR A 43 -27.21 0.27 -1.74
N LEU A 44 -27.06 1.36 -0.98
CA LEU A 44 -27.66 2.66 -1.31
C LEU A 44 -27.13 3.23 -2.63
N LEU A 45 -25.83 3.09 -2.90
CA LEU A 45 -25.23 3.51 -4.18
C LEU A 45 -25.80 2.70 -5.36
N ILE A 46 -25.90 1.37 -5.22
CA ILE A 46 -26.50 0.49 -6.24
C ILE A 46 -27.98 0.83 -6.44
N LYS A 47 -28.74 1.10 -5.37
CA LYS A 47 -30.14 1.53 -5.50
C LYS A 47 -30.26 2.89 -6.16
N GLY A 48 -29.35 3.81 -5.85
CA GLY A 48 -29.28 5.14 -6.46
C GLY A 48 -29.00 5.09 -7.96
N SER A 49 -28.14 4.16 -8.41
CA SER A 49 -27.78 4.07 -9.83
C SER A 49 -28.98 3.66 -10.73
N PHE A 50 -30.03 3.04 -10.18
CA PHE A 50 -31.25 2.75 -10.93
C PHE A 50 -32.03 4.00 -11.35
N TYR A 51 -31.77 5.16 -10.73
CA TYR A 51 -32.37 6.43 -11.12
C TYR A 51 -31.56 7.16 -12.20
N ILE A 52 -30.35 6.71 -12.54
CA ILE A 52 -29.51 7.36 -13.56
C ILE A 52 -30.23 7.53 -14.91
N PRO A 53 -30.92 6.52 -15.47
CA PRO A 53 -31.63 6.68 -16.74
C PRO A 53 -32.63 7.84 -16.72
N VAL A 54 -33.43 7.93 -15.64
CA VAL A 54 -34.45 8.97 -15.47
C VAL A 54 -33.80 10.35 -15.26
N LEU A 55 -32.76 10.42 -14.42
CA LEU A 55 -32.06 11.68 -14.13
C LEU A 55 -31.24 12.20 -15.32
N SER A 56 -30.83 11.32 -16.21
CA SER A 56 -30.08 11.67 -17.42
C SER A 56 -30.97 11.99 -18.62
N GLN A 57 -32.29 11.84 -18.52
CA GLN A 57 -33.17 12.03 -19.66
C GLN A 57 -33.36 13.53 -19.96
N THR A 58 -32.97 13.94 -21.16
CA THR A 58 -33.16 15.31 -21.67
C THR A 58 -33.54 15.27 -23.14
N ASP A 59 -34.14 16.35 -23.66
CA ASP A 59 -34.51 16.45 -25.08
C ASP A 59 -33.29 16.42 -26.03
N ASN A 60 -32.10 16.76 -25.54
CA ASN A 60 -30.85 16.69 -26.31
C ASN A 60 -30.09 15.39 -26.04
N HIS A 61 -29.86 14.59 -27.09
CA HIS A 61 -29.17 13.31 -26.99
C HIS A 61 -27.75 13.41 -26.40
N TYR A 62 -26.95 14.38 -26.84
CA TYR A 62 -25.57 14.54 -26.37
C TYR A 62 -25.51 14.97 -24.91
N LEU A 63 -26.43 15.83 -24.50
CA LEU A 63 -26.56 16.24 -23.10
C LEU A 63 -26.97 15.07 -22.21
N SER A 64 -27.93 14.27 -22.67
CA SER A 64 -28.37 13.06 -21.96
C SER A 64 -27.22 12.05 -21.78
N LEU A 65 -26.44 11.82 -22.84
CA LEU A 65 -25.26 10.96 -22.79
C LEU A 65 -24.19 11.50 -21.82
N ALA A 66 -23.93 12.81 -21.83
CA ALA A 66 -22.94 13.43 -20.95
C ALA A 66 -23.34 13.32 -19.47
N ILE A 67 -24.62 13.58 -19.14
CA ILE A 67 -25.15 13.45 -17.78
C ILE A 67 -25.10 11.98 -17.33
N SER A 68 -25.61 11.06 -18.16
CA SER A 68 -25.61 9.62 -17.87
C SER A 68 -24.19 9.12 -17.59
N SER A 69 -23.24 9.43 -18.48
CA SER A 69 -21.84 9.00 -18.35
C SER A 69 -21.19 9.58 -17.08
N SER A 70 -21.49 10.83 -16.73
CA SER A 70 -20.96 11.48 -15.53
C SER A 70 -21.53 10.85 -14.25
N LEU A 71 -22.83 10.55 -14.22
CA LEU A 71 -23.48 9.89 -13.08
C LEU A 71 -22.98 8.46 -12.90
N TRP A 72 -22.79 7.71 -13.99
CA TRP A 72 -22.17 6.38 -13.94
C TRP A 72 -20.73 6.43 -13.44
N ALA A 73 -19.92 7.37 -13.92
CA ALA A 73 -18.56 7.56 -13.46
C ALA A 73 -18.50 7.88 -11.95
N LEU A 74 -19.40 8.76 -11.47
CA LEU A 74 -19.52 9.09 -10.06
C LEU A 74 -19.94 7.88 -9.22
N PHE A 75 -20.92 7.10 -9.69
CA PHE A 75 -21.32 5.85 -9.05
C PHE A 75 -20.14 4.88 -8.93
N TRP A 76 -19.43 4.61 -10.02
CA TRP A 76 -18.30 3.68 -10.02
C TRP A 76 -17.17 4.12 -9.08
N PHE A 77 -16.84 5.40 -9.11
CA PHE A 77 -15.84 6.00 -8.22
C PHE A 77 -16.24 5.84 -6.75
N ALA A 78 -17.47 6.23 -6.39
CA ALA A 78 -17.97 6.15 -5.02
C ALA A 78 -18.09 4.69 -4.54
N GLN A 79 -18.58 3.80 -5.41
CA GLN A 79 -18.73 2.38 -5.11
C GLN A 79 -17.37 1.72 -4.87
N GLY A 80 -16.37 2.09 -5.67
CA GLY A 80 -14.99 1.64 -5.49
C GLY A 80 -14.37 2.10 -4.18
N LEU A 81 -14.63 3.34 -3.74
CA LEU A 81 -14.17 3.82 -2.43
C LEU A 81 -14.80 3.02 -1.28
N VAL A 82 -16.10 2.80 -1.31
CA VAL A 82 -16.81 2.01 -0.28
C VAL A 82 -16.29 0.57 -0.23
N TRP A 83 -16.08 -0.07 -1.39
CA TRP A 83 -15.50 -1.41 -1.43
C TRP A 83 -14.02 -1.45 -1.03
N THR A 84 -13.30 -0.34 -1.16
CA THR A 84 -11.96 -0.21 -0.57
C THR A 84 -12.05 -0.19 0.96
N GLY A 85 -13.08 0.43 1.54
CA GLY A 85 -13.40 0.30 2.97
C GLY A 85 -13.59 -1.16 3.40
N ILE A 86 -14.38 -1.93 2.65
CA ILE A 86 -14.54 -3.39 2.88
C ILE A 86 -13.19 -4.10 2.80
N TRP A 87 -12.37 -3.75 1.83
CA TRP A 87 -11.02 -4.31 1.68
C TRP A 87 -10.15 -4.04 2.92
N VAL A 88 -10.20 -2.82 3.46
CA VAL A 88 -9.47 -2.41 4.68
C VAL A 88 -9.91 -3.24 5.88
N ILE A 89 -11.22 -3.44 6.09
CA ILE A 89 -11.69 -4.27 7.22
C ILE A 89 -11.25 -5.74 7.06
N ALA A 90 -11.22 -6.26 5.84
CA ALA A 90 -10.71 -7.60 5.56
C ALA A 90 -9.18 -7.69 5.74
N HIS A 91 -8.46 -6.61 5.46
CA HIS A 91 -7.03 -6.47 5.80
C HIS A 91 -6.82 -6.52 7.32
N GLU A 92 -7.66 -5.85 8.12
CA GLU A 92 -7.61 -5.92 9.59
C GLU A 92 -7.84 -7.32 10.12
N CYS A 93 -8.73 -8.07 9.48
CA CYS A 93 -8.92 -9.48 9.77
C CYS A 93 -7.62 -10.27 9.56
N GLY A 94 -6.86 -9.97 8.50
CA GLY A 94 -5.52 -10.53 8.25
C GLY A 94 -4.56 -10.29 9.42
N HIS A 95 -4.59 -9.09 10.00
CA HIS A 95 -3.77 -8.70 11.16
C HIS A 95 -4.31 -9.16 12.51
N GLN A 96 -5.48 -9.81 12.53
CA GLN A 96 -6.17 -10.21 13.76
C GLN A 96 -6.63 -9.02 14.62
N ALA A 97 -6.83 -7.84 14.02
CA ALA A 97 -7.30 -6.63 14.70
C ALA A 97 -8.82 -6.60 14.85
N TYR A 98 -9.55 -7.22 13.92
CA TYR A 98 -11.02 -7.22 13.87
C TYR A 98 -11.69 -7.83 15.12
N SER A 99 -11.14 -8.93 15.64
CA SER A 99 -11.68 -9.69 16.77
C SER A 99 -10.56 -10.32 17.60
N THR A 100 -10.85 -10.63 18.86
CA THR A 100 -9.97 -11.45 19.71
C THR A 100 -9.93 -12.91 19.24
N SER A 101 -10.94 -13.37 18.50
CA SER A 101 -11.00 -14.73 17.94
C SER A 101 -10.36 -14.80 16.55
N LYS A 102 -9.28 -15.61 16.44
CA LYS A 102 -8.61 -15.89 15.17
C LYS A 102 -9.56 -16.52 14.14
N THR A 103 -10.48 -17.36 14.58
CA THR A 103 -11.47 -18.00 13.69
C THR A 103 -12.39 -16.94 13.09
N VAL A 104 -12.94 -16.03 13.91
CA VAL A 104 -13.81 -14.96 13.43
C VAL A 104 -13.07 -14.08 12.42
N ASN A 105 -11.85 -13.66 12.74
CA ASN A 105 -11.01 -12.89 11.82
C ASN A 105 -10.84 -13.61 10.49
N ASN A 106 -10.42 -14.87 10.53
CA ASN A 106 -10.12 -15.62 9.31
C ASN A 106 -11.37 -15.86 8.46
N THR A 107 -12.51 -16.15 9.08
CA THR A 107 -13.77 -16.37 8.37
C THR A 107 -14.28 -15.08 7.72
N VAL A 108 -14.33 -13.98 8.47
CA VAL A 108 -14.81 -12.69 7.94
C VAL A 108 -13.87 -12.19 6.84
N GLY A 109 -12.55 -12.22 7.09
CA GLY A 109 -11.55 -11.83 6.11
C GLY A 109 -11.65 -12.66 4.83
N PHE A 110 -11.80 -13.99 4.95
CA PHE A 110 -11.98 -14.88 3.80
C PHE A 110 -13.20 -14.50 2.94
N VAL A 111 -14.35 -14.26 3.56
CA VAL A 111 -15.58 -13.89 2.84
C VAL A 111 -15.43 -12.54 2.13
N LEU A 112 -14.97 -11.51 2.86
CA LEU A 112 -14.86 -10.15 2.33
C LEU A 112 -13.80 -10.03 1.23
N HIS A 113 -12.63 -10.67 1.39
CA HIS A 113 -11.60 -10.66 0.35
C HIS A 113 -11.98 -11.54 -0.85
N SER A 114 -12.67 -12.68 -0.66
CA SER A 114 -13.18 -13.47 -1.79
C SER A 114 -14.17 -12.68 -2.64
N PHE A 115 -15.06 -11.91 -1.99
CA PHE A 115 -15.95 -10.97 -2.68
C PHE A 115 -15.19 -9.94 -3.54
N LEU A 116 -13.96 -9.59 -3.16
CA LEU A 116 -13.08 -8.67 -3.88
C LEU A 116 -12.01 -9.39 -4.72
N LEU A 117 -12.19 -10.68 -5.03
CA LEU A 117 -11.23 -11.48 -5.81
C LEU A 117 -9.80 -11.49 -5.25
N VAL A 118 -9.66 -11.33 -3.93
CA VAL A 118 -8.39 -11.38 -3.21
C VAL A 118 -8.26 -12.75 -2.53
N PRO A 119 -7.19 -13.53 -2.80
CA PRO A 119 -6.97 -14.78 -2.09
C PRO A 119 -6.52 -14.49 -0.65
N TYR A 120 -7.48 -14.44 0.28
CA TYR A 120 -7.31 -13.92 1.65
C TYR A 120 -6.10 -14.48 2.41
N HIS A 121 -5.95 -15.81 2.50
CA HIS A 121 -4.83 -16.40 3.25
C HIS A 121 -3.51 -16.19 2.53
N SER A 122 -3.48 -16.29 1.20
CA SER A 122 -2.29 -16.00 0.42
C SER A 122 -1.81 -14.57 0.65
N TRP A 123 -2.73 -13.61 0.55
CA TRP A 123 -2.42 -12.21 0.73
C TRP A 123 -2.03 -11.89 2.18
N ARG A 124 -2.77 -12.35 3.19
CA ARG A 124 -2.44 -12.03 4.59
C ARG A 124 -1.07 -12.57 5.01
N ILE A 125 -0.63 -13.70 4.44
CA ILE A 125 0.66 -14.33 4.76
C ILE A 125 1.79 -13.53 4.13
N SER A 126 1.68 -13.19 2.83
CA SER A 126 2.70 -12.35 2.17
C SER A 126 2.72 -10.94 2.76
N HIS A 127 1.56 -10.37 3.09
CA HIS A 127 1.44 -9.08 3.77
C HIS A 127 2.02 -9.10 5.19
N GLY A 128 1.86 -10.20 5.94
CA GLY A 128 2.52 -10.38 7.22
C GLY A 128 4.06 -10.37 7.11
N LYS A 129 4.61 -10.96 6.04
CA LYS A 129 6.05 -10.89 5.73
C LYS A 129 6.50 -9.46 5.38
N HIS A 130 5.66 -8.69 4.69
CA HIS A 130 5.92 -7.26 4.46
C HIS A 130 6.00 -6.50 5.78
N HIS A 131 5.01 -6.63 6.67
CA HIS A 131 5.03 -6.00 8.00
C HIS A 131 6.27 -6.38 8.83
N ALA A 132 6.68 -7.65 8.76
CA ALA A 132 7.86 -8.13 9.46
C ALA A 132 9.21 -7.64 8.89
N ALA A 133 9.22 -7.03 7.71
CA ALA A 133 10.44 -6.65 7.00
C ALA A 133 10.33 -5.31 6.25
N THR A 134 9.36 -4.46 6.59
CA THR A 134 9.08 -3.22 5.86
C THR A 134 10.34 -2.34 5.80
N GLY A 135 10.63 -1.76 4.64
CA GLY A 135 11.81 -0.92 4.41
C GLY A 135 13.14 -1.66 4.31
N HIS A 136 13.16 -3.00 4.40
CA HIS A 136 14.37 -3.80 4.19
C HIS A 136 14.61 -4.09 2.70
N MET A 137 15.80 -3.73 2.20
CA MET A 137 16.15 -3.81 0.76
C MET A 137 16.07 -5.22 0.14
N SER A 138 16.14 -6.29 0.93
CA SER A 138 16.11 -7.68 0.43
C SER A 138 15.05 -8.57 1.07
N ARG A 139 14.29 -8.08 2.06
CA ARG A 139 13.35 -8.91 2.84
C ARG A 139 11.92 -8.39 2.78
N ASP A 140 11.71 -7.11 2.49
CA ASP A 140 10.38 -6.56 2.26
C ASP A 140 9.74 -7.24 1.03
N GLN A 141 8.41 -7.34 0.98
CA GLN A 141 7.68 -8.07 -0.06
C GLN A 141 7.12 -7.17 -1.15
N VAL A 142 7.00 -5.86 -0.93
CA VAL A 142 6.34 -4.95 -1.88
C VAL A 142 7.02 -3.59 -1.92
N PHE A 143 6.97 -2.94 -3.10
CA PHE A 143 7.48 -1.58 -3.34
C PHE A 143 8.96 -1.35 -2.98
N VAL A 144 9.77 -2.42 -2.97
CA VAL A 144 11.20 -2.32 -2.71
C VAL A 144 11.88 -1.46 -3.78
N PRO A 145 12.65 -0.43 -3.39
CA PRO A 145 13.35 0.42 -4.34
C PRO A 145 14.28 -0.39 -5.24
N LYS A 146 14.29 -0.04 -6.53
CA LYS A 146 15.28 -0.56 -7.45
C LYS A 146 16.59 0.20 -7.24
N THR A 147 17.71 -0.52 -7.17
CA THR A 147 19.02 0.13 -7.14
C THR A 147 19.36 0.79 -8.48
N ARG A 148 20.38 1.67 -8.50
CA ARG A 148 20.91 2.31 -9.71
C ARG A 148 21.23 1.28 -10.80
N SER A 149 21.99 0.23 -10.47
CA SER A 149 22.31 -0.83 -11.43
C SER A 149 21.06 -1.59 -11.91
N GLN A 150 20.11 -1.85 -11.01
CA GLN A 150 18.85 -2.53 -11.31
C GLN A 150 17.89 -1.71 -12.20
N ARG A 151 18.08 -0.39 -12.25
CA ARG A 151 17.41 0.54 -13.16
C ARG A 151 18.18 0.76 -14.47
N LYS A 152 19.36 0.14 -14.63
CA LYS A 152 20.28 0.38 -15.75
C LYS A 152 20.73 1.85 -15.84
N GLY A 153 20.86 2.52 -14.69
CA GLY A 153 21.41 3.87 -14.62
C GLY A 153 22.91 3.93 -14.93
N PRO A 154 23.49 5.13 -15.03
CA PRO A 154 24.92 5.30 -15.26
C PRO A 154 25.73 4.57 -14.18
N LYS A 155 26.79 3.85 -14.59
CA LYS A 155 27.72 3.22 -13.65
C LYS A 155 28.50 4.30 -12.90
N ILE A 156 28.68 4.09 -11.60
CA ILE A 156 29.48 4.94 -10.74
C ILE A 156 30.57 4.07 -10.12
N ASP A 157 31.80 4.57 -10.15
CA ASP A 157 32.86 4.02 -9.30
C ASP A 157 32.69 4.59 -7.90
N TYR A 158 32.27 3.75 -6.96
CA TYR A 158 31.98 4.19 -5.60
C TYR A 158 33.22 4.51 -4.78
N GLU A 159 34.42 4.14 -5.24
CA GLU A 159 35.67 4.43 -4.53
C GLU A 159 36.20 5.84 -4.89
N ASP A 160 35.99 6.25 -6.14
CA ASP A 160 36.50 7.53 -6.66
C ASP A 160 35.43 8.62 -6.82
N ALA A 161 34.14 8.29 -6.71
CA ALA A 161 33.07 9.25 -6.91
C ALA A 161 32.99 10.30 -5.80
N ASP A 162 32.66 11.54 -6.20
CA ASP A 162 32.38 12.64 -5.28
C ASP A 162 31.26 12.26 -4.30
N GLU A 163 31.55 12.40 -3.00
CA GLU A 163 30.63 12.11 -1.91
C GLU A 163 29.29 12.85 -2.07
N LYS A 164 29.29 14.06 -2.61
CA LYS A 164 28.08 14.84 -2.91
C LYS A 164 27.22 14.16 -3.96
N VAL A 165 27.82 13.61 -5.01
CA VAL A 165 27.13 12.85 -6.05
C VAL A 165 26.56 11.55 -5.48
N LEU A 166 27.35 10.83 -4.67
CA LEU A 166 26.93 9.61 -3.98
C LEU A 166 25.80 9.86 -2.99
N ALA A 167 25.82 10.98 -2.27
CA ALA A 167 24.74 11.40 -1.37
C ALA A 167 23.51 11.93 -2.14
N GLY A 168 23.70 12.45 -3.36
CA GLY A 168 22.66 13.13 -4.13
C GLY A 168 22.43 14.57 -3.68
N VAL A 169 23.44 15.20 -3.09
CA VAL A 169 23.45 16.59 -2.61
C VAL A 169 24.25 17.43 -3.59
N ASP A 170 23.73 18.58 -4.02
CA ASP A 170 24.45 19.51 -4.92
C ASP A 170 25.08 18.83 -6.15
N VAL A 171 24.37 17.84 -6.73
CA VAL A 171 24.85 17.05 -7.88
C VAL A 171 25.15 17.99 -9.06
N PRO A 172 26.37 17.98 -9.64
CA PRO A 172 26.71 18.83 -10.76
C PRO A 172 25.78 18.62 -11.97
N GLU A 173 25.49 19.68 -12.73
CA GLU A 173 24.55 19.62 -13.86
C GLU A 173 24.93 18.55 -14.90
N HIS A 174 26.22 18.40 -15.21
CA HIS A 174 26.69 17.37 -16.14
C HIS A 174 26.41 15.94 -15.65
N GLU A 175 26.44 15.68 -14.34
CA GLU A 175 26.05 14.40 -13.76
C GLU A 175 24.52 14.22 -13.77
N GLN A 176 23.77 15.28 -13.49
CA GLN A 176 22.30 15.25 -13.59
C GLN A 176 21.84 14.88 -15.00
N LEU A 177 22.46 15.47 -16.04
CA LEU A 177 22.15 15.21 -17.44
C LEU A 177 22.40 13.73 -17.79
N LYS A 178 23.56 13.18 -17.43
CA LYS A 178 23.90 11.75 -17.64
C LYS A 178 22.86 10.80 -17.06
N VAL A 179 22.37 11.08 -15.85
CA VAL A 179 21.33 10.25 -15.20
C VAL A 179 20.00 10.41 -15.93
N SER A 180 19.61 11.65 -16.27
CA SER A 180 18.31 11.95 -16.87
C SER A 180 18.15 11.39 -18.28
N GLU A 181 19.23 11.34 -19.06
CA GLU A 181 19.24 10.73 -20.40
C GLU A 181 19.03 9.22 -20.35
N LEU A 182 19.59 8.53 -19.36
CA LEU A 182 19.49 7.07 -19.24
C LEU A 182 18.24 6.58 -18.50
N LEU A 183 17.65 7.41 -17.63
CA LEU A 183 16.49 7.03 -16.80
C LEU A 183 15.16 7.64 -17.26
N GLU A 184 15.14 8.28 -18.45
CA GLU A 184 13.94 8.82 -19.12
C GLU A 184 13.05 9.71 -18.21
N ASP A 185 13.44 10.97 -17.97
CA ASP A 185 12.57 12.00 -17.35
C ASP A 185 11.50 12.52 -18.33
N ALA A 186 10.65 11.61 -18.85
CA ALA A 186 9.57 11.94 -19.76
C ALA A 186 8.20 11.98 -19.03
N PRO A 187 7.51 13.14 -18.97
CA PRO A 187 6.21 13.26 -18.31
C PRO A 187 5.16 12.27 -18.83
N LEU A 188 5.15 12.00 -20.15
CA LEU A 188 4.24 11.05 -20.77
C LEU A 188 4.52 9.61 -20.31
N ALA A 189 5.78 9.20 -20.25
CA ALA A 189 6.15 7.86 -19.77
C ALA A 189 5.76 7.68 -18.29
N THR A 190 5.98 8.72 -17.47
CA THR A 190 5.52 8.73 -16.08
C THR A 190 4.00 8.56 -15.98
N PHE A 191 3.24 9.32 -16.78
CA PHE A 191 1.79 9.22 -16.82
C PHE A 191 1.30 7.82 -17.22
N VAL A 192 1.88 7.25 -18.28
CA VAL A 192 1.55 5.88 -18.73
C VAL A 192 1.88 4.85 -17.65
N ASN A 193 3.03 4.98 -16.99
CA ASN A 193 3.41 4.07 -15.90
C ASN A 193 2.45 4.16 -14.71
N VAL A 194 2.04 5.38 -14.32
CA VAL A 194 1.02 5.59 -13.29
C VAL A 194 -0.28 4.88 -13.68
N LEU A 195 -0.78 5.11 -14.90
CA LEU A 195 -2.00 4.47 -15.39
C LEU A 195 -1.90 2.93 -15.37
N LEU A 196 -0.79 2.37 -15.86
CA LEU A 196 -0.57 0.93 -15.87
C LEU A 196 -0.51 0.34 -14.46
N GLN A 197 0.19 1.02 -13.52
CA GLN A 197 0.22 0.58 -12.13
C GLN A 197 -1.17 0.64 -11.49
N GLN A 198 -1.92 1.73 -11.67
CA GLN A 198 -3.24 1.86 -11.05
C GLN A 198 -4.26 0.85 -11.60
N LEU A 199 -4.21 0.54 -12.90
CA LEU A 199 -5.15 -0.40 -13.53
C LEU A 199 -4.76 -1.87 -13.34
N LEU A 200 -3.47 -2.19 -13.47
CA LEU A 200 -2.99 -3.57 -13.57
C LEU A 200 -2.09 -3.98 -12.41
N GLY A 201 -1.63 -3.05 -11.57
CA GLY A 201 -0.65 -3.33 -10.51
C GLY A 201 -1.12 -4.42 -9.55
N TRP A 202 -2.38 -4.36 -9.11
CA TRP A 202 -2.93 -5.35 -8.18
C TRP A 202 -3.10 -6.75 -8.81
N PRO A 203 -3.78 -6.92 -9.96
CA PRO A 203 -3.81 -8.23 -10.63
C PRO A 203 -2.42 -8.80 -10.92
N MET A 204 -1.48 -7.96 -11.35
CA MET A 204 -0.10 -8.39 -11.66
C MET A 204 0.69 -8.78 -10.42
N TYR A 205 0.43 -8.16 -9.27
CA TYR A 205 0.97 -8.58 -7.99
C TYR A 205 0.45 -9.97 -7.59
N LEU A 206 -0.86 -10.20 -7.71
CA LEU A 206 -1.43 -11.51 -7.37
C LEU A 206 -0.93 -12.62 -8.30
N ILE A 207 -0.97 -12.41 -9.62
CA ILE A 207 -0.72 -13.46 -10.64
C ILE A 207 0.77 -13.68 -10.91
N ARG A 208 1.63 -12.67 -10.67
CA ARG A 208 3.08 -12.75 -11.02
C ARG A 208 4.02 -12.18 -9.98
N ASN A 209 3.50 -11.73 -8.83
CA ASN A 209 4.29 -11.09 -7.79
C ASN A 209 5.13 -9.90 -8.31
N ALA A 210 4.52 -9.06 -9.16
CA ALA A 210 5.22 -8.05 -9.95
C ALA A 210 6.01 -6.99 -9.15
N SER A 211 5.57 -6.67 -7.93
CA SER A 211 6.27 -5.75 -7.01
C SER A 211 7.17 -6.47 -5.98
N GLY A 212 7.27 -7.80 -6.08
CA GLY A 212 8.02 -8.63 -5.15
C GLY A 212 9.53 -8.66 -5.38
N GLN A 213 10.20 -9.43 -4.52
CA GLN A 213 11.65 -9.58 -4.53
C GLN A 213 12.17 -10.19 -5.83
N ARG A 214 13.20 -9.57 -6.42
CA ARG A 214 13.78 -10.02 -7.69
C ARG A 214 14.50 -11.36 -7.62
N HIS A 215 14.94 -11.77 -6.42
CA HIS A 215 15.58 -13.06 -6.21
C HIS A 215 14.57 -14.21 -6.12
N TYR A 216 13.27 -13.93 -6.10
CA TYR A 216 12.26 -14.97 -6.14
C TYR A 216 12.21 -15.65 -7.52
N PRO A 217 11.97 -16.98 -7.57
CA PRO A 217 11.88 -17.70 -8.84
C PRO A 217 10.78 -17.14 -9.75
N ARG A 218 11.02 -17.22 -11.06
CA ARG A 218 10.00 -16.88 -12.07
C ARG A 218 8.76 -17.75 -11.86
N GLY A 219 7.58 -17.13 -11.96
CA GLY A 219 6.30 -17.82 -11.74
C GLY A 219 5.78 -17.77 -10.30
N THR A 220 6.52 -17.14 -9.37
CA THR A 220 6.02 -16.83 -8.02
C THR A 220 4.73 -16.02 -8.09
N ASN A 221 3.68 -16.48 -7.41
CA ASN A 221 2.36 -15.86 -7.42
C ASN A 221 1.55 -16.30 -6.19
N HIS A 222 0.43 -15.61 -5.94
CA HIS A 222 -0.40 -15.78 -4.74
C HIS A 222 -1.40 -16.95 -4.82
N PHE A 223 -1.50 -17.62 -5.98
CA PHE A 223 -2.39 -18.76 -6.23
C PHE A 223 -1.63 -20.10 -6.30
N ASN A 224 -0.30 -20.08 -6.17
CA ASN A 224 0.51 -21.29 -6.13
C ASN A 224 0.90 -21.60 -4.67
N PRO A 225 0.33 -22.66 -4.05
CA PRO A 225 0.59 -22.99 -2.65
C PRO A 225 2.03 -23.41 -2.36
N SER A 226 2.80 -23.74 -3.39
CA SER A 226 4.22 -24.12 -3.30
C SER A 226 5.17 -22.97 -3.68
N ALA A 227 4.66 -21.74 -3.86
CA ALA A 227 5.49 -20.59 -4.17
C ALA A 227 6.41 -20.22 -2.99
N ILE A 228 7.59 -19.64 -3.28
CA ILE A 228 8.61 -19.26 -2.29
C ILE A 228 8.11 -18.28 -1.21
N ILE A 229 7.01 -17.57 -1.51
CA ILE A 229 6.35 -16.66 -0.58
C ILE A 229 5.64 -17.41 0.56
N PHE A 230 5.45 -18.72 0.48
CA PHE A 230 4.72 -19.54 1.46
C PHE A 230 5.58 -20.68 2.03
N ASP A 231 5.30 -21.03 3.28
CA ASP A 231 5.84 -22.24 3.93
C ASP A 231 4.91 -23.43 3.64
N ALA A 232 5.43 -24.66 3.67
CA ALA A 232 4.64 -25.87 3.40
C ALA A 232 3.39 -26.01 4.29
N ARG A 233 3.46 -25.54 5.55
CA ARG A 233 2.32 -25.52 6.50
C ARG A 233 1.15 -24.63 6.05
N HIS A 234 1.36 -23.73 5.10
CA HIS A 234 0.32 -22.83 4.61
C HIS A 234 -0.50 -23.43 3.45
N PHE A 235 -0.08 -24.56 2.88
CA PHE A 235 -0.66 -25.15 1.67
C PHE A 235 -2.20 -25.15 1.67
N GLY A 236 -2.82 -25.75 2.70
CA GLY A 236 -4.29 -25.83 2.78
C GLY A 236 -4.99 -24.48 2.87
N GLN A 237 -4.35 -23.46 3.45
CA GLN A 237 -4.88 -22.11 3.56
C GLN A 237 -4.89 -21.39 2.19
N ILE A 238 -3.84 -21.61 1.40
CA ILE A 238 -3.73 -21.07 0.04
C ILE A 238 -4.82 -21.70 -0.84
N VAL A 239 -4.93 -23.03 -0.82
CA VAL A 239 -6.00 -23.74 -1.55
C VAL A 239 -7.39 -23.23 -1.17
N LEU A 240 -7.65 -23.04 0.14
CA LEU A 240 -8.93 -22.48 0.60
C LEU A 240 -9.20 -21.09 0.02
N SER A 241 -8.17 -20.24 -0.06
CA SER A 241 -8.28 -18.89 -0.63
C SER A 241 -8.59 -18.92 -2.13
N ASP A 242 -7.92 -19.81 -2.86
CA ASP A 242 -8.13 -19.99 -4.30
C ASP A 242 -9.55 -20.49 -4.57
N LEU A 243 -10.09 -21.38 -3.74
CA LEU A 243 -11.49 -21.79 -3.78
C LEU A 243 -12.44 -20.60 -3.56
N GLY A 244 -12.14 -19.72 -2.61
CA GLY A 244 -12.93 -18.50 -2.38
C GLY A 244 -13.02 -17.59 -3.60
N VAL A 245 -11.88 -17.34 -4.24
CA VAL A 245 -11.81 -16.56 -5.50
C VAL A 245 -12.55 -17.29 -6.62
N GLY A 246 -12.36 -18.60 -6.77
CA GLY A 246 -13.05 -19.42 -7.77
C GLY A 246 -14.57 -19.41 -7.61
N LEU A 247 -15.07 -19.48 -6.36
CA LEU A 247 -16.50 -19.39 -6.05
C LEU A 247 -17.07 -18.02 -6.44
N MET A 248 -16.35 -16.93 -6.14
CA MET A 248 -16.79 -15.59 -6.54
C MET A 248 -16.81 -15.42 -8.05
N LEU A 249 -15.78 -15.89 -8.76
CA LEU A 249 -15.75 -15.90 -10.24
C LEU A 249 -16.92 -16.71 -10.82
N GLY A 250 -17.23 -17.86 -10.22
CA GLY A 250 -18.39 -18.68 -10.59
C GLY A 250 -19.71 -17.95 -10.37
N ALA A 251 -19.86 -17.22 -9.26
CA ALA A 251 -21.04 -16.41 -8.97
C ALA A 251 -21.22 -15.26 -9.97
N LEU A 252 -20.13 -14.56 -10.33
CA LEU A 252 -20.13 -13.51 -11.35
C LEU A 252 -20.48 -14.05 -12.75
N TYR A 253 -19.94 -15.20 -13.11
CA TYR A 253 -20.28 -15.89 -14.36
C TYR A 253 -21.77 -16.26 -14.39
N TYR A 254 -22.27 -16.85 -13.31
CA TYR A 254 -23.68 -17.20 -13.18
C TYR A 254 -24.59 -15.96 -13.27
N TRP A 255 -24.26 -14.87 -12.57
CA TRP A 255 -24.98 -13.60 -12.70
C TRP A 255 -24.99 -13.09 -14.14
N GLY A 256 -23.84 -13.09 -14.82
CA GLY A 256 -23.73 -12.71 -16.23
C GLY A 256 -24.59 -13.56 -17.16
N LYS A 257 -24.71 -14.86 -16.89
CA LYS A 257 -25.58 -15.78 -17.64
C LYS A 257 -27.08 -15.49 -17.44
N GLN A 258 -27.49 -15.06 -16.24
CA GLN A 258 -28.90 -14.80 -15.93
C GLN A 258 -29.37 -13.40 -16.33
N ARG A 259 -28.52 -12.38 -16.19
CA ARG A 259 -28.92 -10.97 -16.34
C ARG A 259 -28.09 -10.17 -17.36
N GLY A 260 -27.09 -10.80 -17.96
CA GLY A 260 -26.21 -10.19 -18.95
C GLY A 260 -24.89 -9.71 -18.33
N PHE A 261 -23.79 -9.95 -19.06
CA PHE A 261 -22.45 -9.57 -18.62
C PHE A 261 -22.24 -8.05 -18.53
N ALA A 262 -23.00 -7.25 -19.27
CA ALA A 262 -22.93 -5.79 -19.15
C ALA A 262 -23.34 -5.32 -17.75
N GLU A 263 -24.33 -5.97 -17.12
CA GLU A 263 -24.73 -5.67 -15.76
C GLU A 263 -23.59 -5.99 -14.77
N VAL A 264 -22.98 -7.17 -14.89
CA VAL A 264 -21.80 -7.56 -14.09
C VAL A 264 -20.66 -6.57 -14.26
N VAL A 265 -20.40 -6.13 -15.49
CA VAL A 265 -19.34 -5.14 -15.76
C VAL A 265 -19.63 -3.83 -15.05
N ASN A 266 -20.83 -3.29 -15.21
CA ASN A 266 -21.21 -1.98 -14.64
C ASN A 266 -21.31 -1.99 -13.11
N TYR A 267 -21.80 -3.07 -12.51
CA TYR A 267 -22.07 -3.11 -11.07
C TYR A 267 -20.97 -3.78 -10.25
N TYR A 268 -20.09 -4.56 -10.87
CA TYR A 268 -19.03 -5.27 -10.17
C TYR A 268 -17.65 -4.99 -10.75
N VAL A 269 -17.42 -5.23 -12.05
CA VAL A 269 -16.06 -5.16 -12.60
C VAL A 269 -15.49 -3.75 -12.53
N ILE A 270 -16.24 -2.72 -12.94
CA ILE A 270 -15.74 -1.34 -12.92
C ILE A 270 -15.51 -0.84 -11.48
N PRO A 271 -16.45 -1.02 -10.52
CA PRO A 271 -16.17 -0.72 -9.11
C PRO A 271 -14.98 -1.50 -8.53
N TYR A 272 -14.83 -2.79 -8.87
CA TYR A 272 -13.68 -3.59 -8.46
C TYR A 272 -12.35 -3.04 -9.00
N LEU A 273 -12.31 -2.57 -10.25
CA LEU A 273 -11.13 -1.91 -10.80
C LEU A 273 -10.79 -0.61 -10.05
N TRP A 274 -11.79 0.11 -9.54
CA TRP A 274 -11.54 1.24 -8.63
C TRP A 274 -10.94 0.79 -7.29
N VAL A 275 -11.39 -0.33 -6.71
CA VAL A 275 -10.75 -0.92 -5.52
C VAL A 275 -9.27 -1.22 -5.79
N ASN A 276 -8.96 -1.82 -6.94
CA ASN A 276 -7.58 -2.12 -7.34
C ASN A 276 -6.75 -0.83 -7.44
N ASN A 277 -7.29 0.21 -8.07
CA ASN A 277 -6.64 1.52 -8.13
C ASN A 277 -6.36 2.07 -6.72
N TRP A 278 -7.36 2.11 -5.84
CA TRP A 278 -7.16 2.70 -4.51
C TRP A 278 -6.20 1.90 -3.65
N LEU A 279 -6.29 0.58 -3.68
CA LEU A 279 -5.35 -0.31 -2.99
C LEU A 279 -3.92 -0.02 -3.42
N VAL A 280 -3.67 0.01 -4.73
CA VAL A 280 -2.32 0.26 -5.26
C VAL A 280 -1.86 1.68 -4.97
N CYS A 281 -2.74 2.67 -5.07
CA CYS A 281 -2.44 4.07 -4.76
C CYS A 281 -2.02 4.23 -3.30
N ILE A 282 -2.82 3.72 -2.36
CA ILE A 282 -2.56 3.78 -0.93
C ILE A 282 -1.28 3.01 -0.61
N THR A 283 -1.20 1.73 -0.95
CA THR A 283 -0.01 0.94 -0.61
C THR A 283 1.29 1.50 -1.21
N PHE A 284 1.25 2.09 -2.41
CA PHE A 284 2.39 2.81 -2.96
C PHE A 284 2.72 4.08 -2.16
N LEU A 285 1.75 4.96 -1.93
CA LEU A 285 1.99 6.27 -1.32
C LEU A 285 2.43 6.21 0.14
N GLN A 286 1.93 5.23 0.89
CA GLN A 286 2.28 5.02 2.29
C GLN A 286 3.68 4.40 2.48
N HIS A 287 4.24 3.80 1.43
CA HIS A 287 5.53 3.09 1.45
C HIS A 287 6.60 3.68 0.52
N THR A 288 6.24 4.66 -0.31
CA THR A 288 7.14 5.27 -1.28
C THR A 288 7.07 6.79 -1.15
N ASP A 289 8.13 7.37 -0.59
CA ASP A 289 8.32 8.80 -0.49
C ASP A 289 9.83 9.11 -0.42
N PRO A 290 10.32 10.21 -1.03
CA PRO A 290 11.75 10.52 -1.01
C PRO A 290 12.29 10.88 0.38
N SER A 291 11.41 11.14 1.35
CA SER A 291 11.78 11.38 2.75
C SER A 291 11.98 10.10 3.58
N LEU A 292 11.55 8.94 3.08
CA LEU A 292 11.61 7.68 3.81
C LEU A 292 12.94 6.95 3.57
N PRO A 293 13.61 6.48 4.65
CA PRO A 293 14.81 5.67 4.52
C PRO A 293 14.46 4.25 4.08
N HIS A 294 15.43 3.58 3.45
CA HIS A 294 15.46 2.13 3.32
C HIS A 294 16.76 1.60 3.89
N TYR A 295 16.70 0.41 4.48
CA TYR A 295 17.81 -0.16 5.23
C TYR A 295 18.28 -1.47 4.63
N ARG A 296 19.60 -1.71 4.72
CA ARG A 296 20.20 -3.03 4.55
C ARG A 296 20.38 -3.71 5.90
N GLU A 297 20.76 -4.99 5.88
CA GLU A 297 20.76 -5.90 7.05
C GLU A 297 21.43 -5.30 8.29
N GLY A 298 22.57 -4.63 8.16
CA GLY A 298 23.33 -4.10 9.31
C GLY A 298 22.65 -2.94 10.07
N MET A 299 21.72 -2.22 9.43
CA MET A 299 21.06 -1.05 10.02
C MET A 299 19.55 -1.24 10.21
N TRP A 300 18.98 -2.31 9.67
CA TRP A 300 17.56 -2.59 9.82
C TRP A 300 17.27 -3.30 11.15
N ASN A 301 16.19 -2.88 11.80
CA ASN A 301 15.49 -3.64 12.82
C ASN A 301 13.99 -3.38 12.66
N PHE A 302 13.16 -4.12 13.40
CA PHE A 302 11.70 -4.07 13.22
C PHE A 302 11.16 -2.64 13.35
N GLN A 303 11.56 -1.91 14.39
CA GLN A 303 11.01 -0.58 14.65
C GLN A 303 11.49 0.48 13.65
N ARG A 304 12.74 0.39 13.16
CA ARG A 304 13.20 1.24 12.05
C ARG A 304 12.39 0.97 10.79
N GLY A 305 12.16 -0.32 10.49
CA GLY A 305 11.32 -0.73 9.37
C GLY A 305 9.86 -0.28 9.49
N ALA A 306 9.26 -0.40 10.67
CA ALA A 306 7.89 0.06 10.92
C ALA A 306 7.73 1.57 10.73
N LEU A 307 8.79 2.34 11.01
CA LEU A 307 8.85 3.79 10.78
C LEU A 307 9.17 4.17 9.32
N CYS A 308 9.46 3.22 8.42
CA CYS A 308 9.60 3.46 6.98
C CYS A 308 8.24 3.63 6.27
N THR A 309 7.31 4.32 6.92
CA THR A 309 5.97 4.59 6.40
C THR A 309 5.57 6.02 6.67
N ILE A 310 4.62 6.53 5.89
CA ILE A 310 4.16 7.91 5.96
C ILE A 310 2.64 8.00 6.03
N ASP A 311 2.13 8.78 6.98
CA ASP A 311 0.71 9.07 7.07
C ASP A 311 0.33 10.21 6.13
N ARG A 312 -0.85 10.12 5.52
CA ARG A 312 -1.34 11.07 4.53
C ARG A 312 -2.81 11.37 4.75
N THR A 313 -3.19 12.64 4.56
CA THR A 313 -4.61 13.00 4.48
C THR A 313 -5.19 12.55 3.14
N PHE A 314 -6.13 11.62 3.16
CA PHE A 314 -6.68 11.03 1.93
C PHE A 314 -8.04 11.64 1.57
N MET A 315 -8.02 12.62 0.68
CA MET A 315 -9.24 13.29 0.15
C MET A 315 -10.19 13.78 1.27
N GLY A 316 -9.61 14.31 2.36
CA GLY A 316 -10.35 14.87 3.49
C GLY A 316 -11.20 13.83 4.22
N PRO A 317 -12.54 13.96 4.27
CA PRO A 317 -13.40 13.07 5.04
C PRO A 317 -13.46 11.63 4.49
N ILE A 318 -13.08 11.40 3.23
CA ILE A 318 -13.11 10.07 2.60
C ILE A 318 -12.16 9.11 3.31
N GLY A 319 -10.90 9.52 3.54
CA GLY A 319 -9.92 8.70 4.26
C GLY A 319 -10.42 8.26 5.62
N LYS A 320 -10.94 9.22 6.40
CA LYS A 320 -11.45 8.97 7.75
C LYS A 320 -12.71 8.09 7.81
N HIS A 321 -13.70 8.36 6.97
CA HIS A 321 -15.05 7.79 7.14
C HIS A 321 -15.38 6.65 6.19
N ILE A 322 -14.70 6.57 5.04
CA ILE A 322 -14.95 5.55 4.01
C ILE A 322 -13.79 4.56 3.92
N LEU A 323 -12.55 5.02 4.09
CA LEU A 323 -11.36 4.16 4.06
C LEU A 323 -10.84 3.80 5.45
N HIS A 324 -11.66 4.05 6.48
CA HIS A 324 -11.41 3.67 7.87
C HIS A 324 -10.09 4.19 8.46
N GLY A 325 -9.53 5.27 7.92
CA GLY A 325 -8.32 5.91 8.42
C GLY A 325 -7.01 5.21 8.04
N ILE A 326 -7.03 4.20 7.17
CA ILE A 326 -5.82 3.44 6.80
C ILE A 326 -4.70 4.34 6.27
N CYS A 327 -5.04 5.45 5.62
CA CYS A 327 -4.07 6.38 5.07
C CYS A 327 -3.48 7.32 6.13
N GLU A 328 -4.28 7.66 7.14
CA GLU A 328 -3.98 8.64 8.18
C GLU A 328 -3.34 8.02 9.43
N THR A 329 -3.42 6.70 9.58
CA THR A 329 -2.93 5.96 10.75
C THR A 329 -2.01 4.80 10.38
N HIS A 330 -1.38 4.86 9.20
CA HIS A 330 -0.56 3.78 8.64
C HIS A 330 0.75 3.56 9.40
N VAL A 331 1.35 4.61 9.96
CA VAL A 331 2.53 4.49 10.84
C VAL A 331 2.19 3.69 12.08
N ALA A 332 1.07 4.02 12.75
CA ALA A 332 0.59 3.25 13.90
C ALA A 332 0.24 1.81 13.52
N HIS A 333 -0.34 1.62 12.34
CA HIS A 333 -0.63 0.31 11.76
C HIS A 333 0.63 -0.55 11.57
N HIS A 334 1.75 0.01 11.15
CA HIS A 334 3.01 -0.74 11.02
C HIS A 334 3.70 -1.01 12.35
N ILE A 335 3.61 -0.08 13.30
CA ILE A 335 4.13 -0.29 14.66
C ILE A 335 3.34 -1.40 15.37
N SER A 336 2.01 -1.41 15.23
CA SER A 336 1.16 -2.44 15.80
C SER A 336 -0.12 -2.67 15.00
N SER A 337 -0.03 -3.56 14.01
CA SER A 337 -1.15 -3.87 13.12
C SER A 337 -2.32 -4.60 13.78
N LYS A 338 -2.17 -5.01 15.05
CA LYS A 338 -3.26 -5.59 15.86
C LYS A 338 -4.19 -4.54 16.48
N ILE A 339 -3.82 -3.26 16.44
CA ILE A 339 -4.70 -2.18 16.87
C ILE A 339 -5.82 -2.02 15.83
N PRO A 340 -7.09 -2.09 16.22
CA PRO A 340 -8.19 -1.88 15.28
C PRO A 340 -8.26 -0.41 14.84
N HIS A 341 -8.69 -0.18 13.61
CA HIS A 341 -8.72 1.11 12.92
C HIS A 341 -9.46 2.20 13.71
N TYR A 342 -10.56 1.84 14.39
CA TYR A 342 -11.31 2.80 15.22
C TYR A 342 -10.55 3.27 16.46
N ASN A 343 -9.52 2.54 16.90
CA ASN A 343 -8.60 2.95 17.96
C ASN A 343 -7.27 3.49 17.41
N ALA A 344 -6.97 3.25 16.13
CA ALA A 344 -5.70 3.63 15.52
C ALA A 344 -5.47 5.14 15.54
N TRP A 345 -6.52 5.95 15.48
CA TRP A 345 -6.43 7.42 15.62
C TRP A 345 -5.80 7.85 16.95
N LYS A 346 -6.27 7.28 18.06
CA LYS A 346 -5.73 7.57 19.40
C LYS A 346 -4.29 7.08 19.54
N ALA A 347 -3.96 5.94 18.92
CA ALA A 347 -2.59 5.43 18.88
C ALA A 347 -1.67 6.34 18.07
N THR A 348 -2.12 6.81 16.90
CA THR A 348 -1.41 7.76 16.04
C THR A 348 -1.14 9.08 16.75
N ASP A 349 -2.11 9.64 17.46
CA ASP A 349 -1.91 10.90 18.19
C ASP A 349 -0.85 10.76 19.29
N ALA A 350 -0.86 9.65 20.02
CA ALA A 350 0.14 9.37 21.04
C ALA A 350 1.53 9.14 20.44
N LEU A 351 1.61 8.41 19.32
CA LEU A 351 2.86 8.17 18.60
C LEU A 351 3.43 9.46 17.99
N LYS A 352 2.59 10.34 17.43
CA LYS A 352 3.02 11.67 16.94
C LYS A 352 3.69 12.47 18.05
N ALA A 353 3.07 12.50 19.23
CA ALA A 353 3.60 13.22 20.39
C ALA A 353 4.94 12.63 20.87
N TYR A 354 5.09 11.30 20.81
CA TYR A 354 6.31 10.60 21.24
C TYR A 354 7.46 10.69 20.22
N LEU A 355 7.17 10.45 18.93
CA LEU A 355 8.16 10.37 17.86
C LEU A 355 8.71 11.74 17.43
N GLY A 356 7.91 12.80 17.57
CA GLY A 356 8.30 14.16 17.19
C GLY A 356 8.87 14.21 15.75
N PRO A 357 10.14 14.63 15.54
CA PRO A 357 10.76 14.72 14.22
C PRO A 357 10.87 13.40 13.43
N HIS A 358 10.74 12.25 14.10
CA HIS A 358 10.78 10.94 13.43
C HIS A 358 9.42 10.48 12.87
N TYR A 359 8.35 11.21 13.15
CA TYR A 359 7.04 10.90 12.60
C TYR A 359 6.88 11.53 11.21
N HIS A 360 6.61 10.69 10.20
CA HIS A 360 6.45 11.13 8.81
C HIS A 360 4.98 11.38 8.47
N TYR A 361 4.71 12.58 7.97
CA TYR A 361 3.38 12.98 7.50
C TYR A 361 3.47 13.83 6.22
N CYS A 362 2.53 13.60 5.29
CA CYS A 362 2.37 14.42 4.10
C CYS A 362 0.91 14.86 3.94
N GLY A 363 0.67 16.18 3.98
CA GLY A 363 -0.65 16.79 3.79
C GLY A 363 -0.99 17.16 2.35
N ASP A 364 -0.16 16.79 1.38
CA ASP A 364 -0.39 17.08 -0.03
C ASP A 364 -1.62 16.35 -0.56
N ASN A 365 -2.20 16.86 -1.65
CA ASN A 365 -3.24 16.17 -2.39
C ASN A 365 -2.74 14.80 -2.91
N VAL A 366 -3.56 13.77 -2.74
CA VAL A 366 -3.23 12.37 -3.11
C VAL A 366 -2.72 12.23 -4.56
N ILE A 367 -3.38 12.88 -5.52
CA ILE A 367 -2.99 12.81 -6.93
C ILE A 367 -1.65 13.52 -7.14
N VAL A 368 -1.47 14.68 -6.52
CA VAL A 368 -0.19 15.40 -6.54
C VAL A 368 0.93 14.55 -5.93
N SER A 369 0.70 13.93 -4.78
CA SER A 369 1.66 13.01 -4.15
C SER A 369 1.99 11.83 -5.05
N LEU A 370 1.00 11.26 -5.75
CA LEU A 370 1.22 10.12 -6.65
C LEU A 370 2.21 10.50 -7.77
N PHE A 371 1.97 11.61 -8.46
CA PHE A 371 2.89 12.07 -9.50
C PHE A 371 4.25 12.53 -8.95
N LYS A 372 4.28 13.21 -7.80
CA LYS A 372 5.53 13.63 -7.15
C LYS A 372 6.39 12.41 -6.79
N ASN A 373 5.81 11.39 -6.18
CA ASN A 373 6.55 10.18 -5.77
C ASN A 373 7.06 9.39 -6.97
N TYR A 374 6.29 9.30 -8.05
CA TYR A 374 6.76 8.68 -9.28
C TYR A 374 8.01 9.34 -9.88
N ARG A 375 8.07 10.68 -9.82
CA ARG A 375 9.19 11.45 -10.37
C ARG A 375 10.41 11.48 -9.45
N ASN A 376 10.17 11.47 -8.14
CA ASN A 376 11.23 11.62 -7.15
C ASN A 376 11.76 10.28 -6.61
N CYS A 377 11.01 9.18 -6.78
CA CYS A 377 11.38 7.84 -6.29
C CYS A 377 11.84 6.91 -7.43
N VAL A 378 12.90 7.31 -8.13
CA VAL A 378 13.37 6.57 -9.31
C VAL A 378 14.26 5.40 -8.89
N PHE A 379 15.32 5.66 -8.11
CA PHE A 379 16.28 4.64 -7.71
C PHE A 379 16.90 4.94 -6.35
N VAL A 380 17.61 3.96 -5.80
CA VAL A 380 18.51 4.12 -4.64
C VAL A 380 19.92 3.69 -5.03
N GLU A 381 20.94 4.15 -4.32
CA GLU A 381 22.33 3.72 -4.60
C GLU A 381 22.53 2.23 -4.29
N ASP A 382 23.46 1.60 -5.02
CA ASP A 382 23.78 0.17 -4.86
C ASP A 382 24.48 -0.10 -3.51
N LYS A 383 25.32 0.84 -3.06
CA LYS A 383 26.04 0.80 -1.78
C LYS A 383 25.39 1.70 -0.71
N GLY A 384 25.84 1.55 0.54
CA GLY A 384 25.38 2.30 1.72
C GLY A 384 24.35 1.55 2.55
N ASP A 385 24.43 1.65 3.88
CA ASP A 385 23.55 0.91 4.78
C ASP A 385 22.14 1.51 4.90
N ILE A 386 22.06 2.84 4.80
CA ILE A 386 20.82 3.61 4.77
C ILE A 386 20.77 4.32 3.43
N VAL A 387 19.74 4.06 2.65
CA VAL A 387 19.58 4.66 1.32
C VAL A 387 18.25 5.37 1.19
N PHE A 388 18.28 6.48 0.46
CA PHE A 388 17.12 7.28 0.12
C PHE A 388 16.90 7.25 -1.38
N TYR A 389 15.65 7.44 -1.78
CA TYR A 389 15.31 7.61 -3.17
C TYR A 389 15.99 8.83 -3.78
N LYS A 390 16.39 8.68 -5.04
CA LYS A 390 16.88 9.72 -5.93
C LYS A 390 15.95 9.87 -7.12
N ASP A 391 15.81 11.10 -7.57
CA ASP A 391 15.07 11.43 -8.79
C ASP A 391 15.86 11.06 -10.06
N ALA A 392 15.26 11.30 -11.24
CA ALA A 392 15.91 11.05 -12.53
C ALA A 392 17.13 11.95 -12.81
N ARG A 393 17.49 12.85 -11.88
CA ARG A 393 18.70 13.69 -11.93
C ARG A 393 19.71 13.30 -10.86
N GLY A 394 19.48 12.20 -10.15
CA GLY A 394 20.37 11.71 -9.09
C GLY A 394 20.31 12.52 -7.79
N ARG A 395 19.30 13.39 -7.62
CA ARG A 395 19.16 14.25 -6.44
C ARG A 395 18.34 13.54 -5.36
N ALA A 396 18.78 13.64 -4.11
CA ALA A 396 18.07 13.11 -2.95
C ALA A 396 17.35 14.24 -2.21
N SER A 397 16.15 13.96 -1.69
CA SER A 397 15.43 14.91 -0.82
C SER A 397 15.96 14.90 0.62
N ARG A 398 16.53 13.76 1.04
CA ARG A 398 17.03 13.53 2.39
C ARG A 398 18.24 12.62 2.34
N VAL A 399 19.17 12.79 3.27
CA VAL A 399 20.39 11.97 3.41
C VAL A 399 20.59 11.56 4.85
N ALA A 400 21.16 10.37 5.09
CA ALA A 400 21.49 9.92 6.43
C ALA A 400 22.53 10.84 7.08
N ASP A 401 22.33 11.18 8.36
CA ASP A 401 23.37 11.84 9.16
C ASP A 401 24.37 10.76 9.61
N THR A 402 25.58 10.81 9.06
CA THR A 402 26.59 9.72 9.07
C THR A 402 27.28 9.47 10.41
N LYS A 403 26.58 9.62 11.55
CA LYS A 403 27.06 9.15 12.85
C LYS A 403 26.27 7.92 13.31
N PRO A 404 26.53 6.72 12.77
CA PRO A 404 25.98 5.50 13.35
C PRO A 404 26.69 5.22 14.68
N ASN A 405 26.00 5.44 15.79
CA ASN A 405 26.38 4.81 17.05
C ASN A 405 26.01 3.32 17.00
N GLN A 406 26.87 2.52 17.60
CA GLN A 406 26.93 1.07 17.48
C GLN A 406 25.63 0.37 17.91
N GLY A 407 25.20 -0.59 17.07
CA GLY A 407 24.53 -1.84 17.42
C GLY A 407 23.42 -1.81 18.49
N PHE A 408 22.17 -1.85 18.04
CA PHE A 408 21.08 -2.40 18.86
C PHE A 408 20.43 -3.57 18.11
N SER A 409 20.73 -4.78 18.59
CA SER A 409 20.00 -6.01 18.29
C SER A 409 19.03 -6.25 19.44
N ASP A 410 17.73 -6.16 19.17
CA ASP A 410 16.72 -6.77 20.03
C ASP A 410 15.78 -7.57 19.14
N SER A 411 16.14 -8.84 18.95
CA SER A 411 15.33 -9.84 18.26
C SER A 411 14.08 -10.09 19.09
N GLY A 412 13.00 -9.37 18.78
CA GLY A 412 11.66 -9.55 19.35
C GLY A 412 10.97 -10.86 18.94
N ILE A 413 11.68 -11.99 19.05
CA ILE A 413 11.09 -13.32 18.99
C ILE A 413 10.92 -13.80 20.43
N GLU A 414 9.77 -13.52 21.02
CA GLU A 414 9.22 -14.44 22.02
C GLU A 414 8.19 -15.31 21.34
N VAL A 415 8.64 -16.52 20.99
CA VAL A 415 7.78 -17.68 20.76
C VAL A 415 7.16 -18.03 22.10
N GLN A 416 5.85 -17.85 22.25
CA GLN A 416 4.94 -18.77 22.92
C GLN A 416 3.49 -18.54 22.50
#